data_AF-A0A7J2XCA7-F1
#
_entry.id   AF-A0A7J2XCA7-F1
#
_cell.length_a   1.000
_cell.length_b   1.000
_cell.length_c   1.000
_cell.angle_alpha   90.00
_cell.angle_beta   90.00
_cell.angle_gamma   90.00
#
_symmetry.space_group_name_H-M   'P 1'
#
loop_
_entity.id
_entity.type
_entity.pdbx_description
1 polymer ?
#
loop_
_entity_poly.entity_id
_entity_poly.type
_entity_poly.pdbx_seq_one_letter_code
_entity_poly.pdbx_strand_id
1 'polypeptide(L)'
;MKLLKVFAIGLFMFLLSSPALGAFQKIGKDEKGDVISFPENAKMPSIDIDRITYYQYDDGRVVISLVTYGNIDTNALYTIIFNTTRDDETLFYSVSFTENPNLKEELNETKGIWVVTDETIKEINGSFDIMGKVLRVSFKLLNNDEKLRNLIGMTMLAEYSGNTPTSFGMDNITIYVKESEWGEQEEQEQQEQHDQGSGKGFPGFEFPILCLALLLIALFLKRKRF
;
A
#
# COMPACT_ATOMS: atom_id res chain seq x y z
N MET A 1 50.92 7.70 -22.31
CA MET A 1 50.39 6.89 -21.19
C MET A 1 49.66 7.68 -20.10
N LYS A 2 50.01 8.92 -19.77
CA LYS A 2 49.32 9.69 -18.72
C LYS A 2 47.90 10.15 -19.13
N LEU A 3 47.69 10.52 -20.39
CA LEU A 3 46.38 10.98 -20.90
C LEU A 3 45.30 9.87 -20.88
N LEU A 4 45.67 8.63 -21.23
CA LEU A 4 44.77 7.48 -21.26
C LEU A 4 44.26 7.10 -19.87
N LYS A 5 45.10 7.27 -18.83
CA LYS A 5 44.72 7.02 -17.43
C LYS A 5 43.74 8.09 -16.90
N VAL A 6 43.91 9.35 -17.29
CA VAL A 6 42.97 10.43 -16.91
C VAL A 6 41.62 10.25 -17.59
N PHE A 7 41.60 9.81 -18.86
CA PHE A 7 40.36 9.52 -19.59
C PHE A 7 39.60 8.33 -19.01
N ALA A 8 40.32 7.27 -18.62
CA ALA A 8 39.72 6.09 -17.98
C ALA A 8 39.13 6.41 -16.60
N ILE A 9 39.81 7.24 -15.80
CA ILE A 9 39.30 7.69 -14.49
C ILE A 9 38.09 8.63 -14.66
N GLY A 10 38.11 9.52 -15.67
CA GLY A 10 36.97 10.37 -16.01
C GLY A 10 35.75 9.57 -16.44
N LEU A 11 35.93 8.56 -17.31
CA LEU A 11 34.85 7.67 -17.74
C LEU A 11 34.33 6.80 -16.58
N PHE A 12 35.21 6.36 -15.68
CA PHE A 12 34.82 5.61 -14.48
C PHE A 12 34.04 6.48 -13.48
N MET A 13 34.41 7.74 -13.29
CA MET A 13 33.62 8.69 -12.49
C MET A 13 32.29 9.07 -13.17
N PHE A 14 32.25 9.10 -14.50
CA PHE A 14 31.00 9.34 -15.27
C PHE A 14 30.05 8.12 -15.23
N LEU A 15 30.60 6.90 -15.13
CA LEU A 15 29.84 5.67 -14.91
C LEU A 15 29.37 5.52 -13.45
N LEU A 16 30.10 6.10 -12.49
CA LEU A 16 29.68 6.21 -11.08
C LEU A 16 28.69 7.35 -10.85
N SER A 17 28.65 8.35 -11.73
CA SER A 17 27.60 9.36 -11.80
C SER A 17 26.43 8.89 -12.67
N SER A 18 26.15 7.59 -12.71
CA SER A 18 24.79 7.15 -13.03
C SER A 18 23.85 8.01 -12.19
N PRO A 19 22.81 8.64 -12.78
CA PRO A 19 21.79 9.25 -11.95
C PRO A 19 21.40 8.16 -10.97
N ALA A 20 21.43 8.48 -9.67
CA ALA A 20 20.87 7.60 -8.67
C ALA A 20 19.53 7.14 -9.24
N LEU A 21 19.39 5.83 -9.51
CA LEU A 21 18.23 5.22 -10.18
C LEU A 21 17.00 5.99 -9.75
N GLY A 22 16.37 6.68 -10.70
CA GLY A 22 15.28 7.59 -10.43
C GLY A 22 14.22 6.82 -9.66
N ALA A 23 14.14 7.11 -8.36
CA ALA A 23 13.15 6.48 -7.51
C ALA A 23 12.06 7.53 -7.30
N PHE A 24 10.86 7.25 -7.81
CA PHE A 24 9.68 7.99 -7.42
C PHE A 24 9.33 7.62 -5.98
N GLN A 25 9.01 8.61 -5.15
CA GLN A 25 8.59 8.42 -3.78
C GLN A 25 7.32 9.21 -3.49
N LYS A 26 6.37 8.58 -2.79
CA LYS A 26 5.21 9.26 -2.22
C LYS A 26 4.93 8.77 -0.80
N ILE A 27 4.55 9.69 0.08
CA ILE A 27 4.19 9.40 1.48
C ILE A 27 2.78 9.95 1.74
N GLY A 28 1.93 9.15 2.37
CA GLY A 28 0.71 9.58 3.05
C GLY A 28 0.90 9.40 4.55
N LYS A 29 0.39 10.33 5.36
CA LYS A 29 0.37 10.25 6.83
C LYS A 29 -1.07 10.24 7.33
N ASP A 30 -1.33 9.55 8.42
CA ASP A 30 -2.64 9.51 9.09
C ASP A 30 -2.60 10.11 10.49
N GLU A 31 -3.77 10.52 10.96
CA GLU A 31 -3.93 11.07 12.30
C GLU A 31 -4.08 9.96 13.32
N LYS A 32 -3.29 10.01 14.41
CA LYS A 32 -3.37 8.98 15.44
C LYS A 32 -4.76 8.88 16.07
N GLY A 33 -5.30 7.67 16.10
CA GLY A 33 -6.48 7.33 16.87
C GLY A 33 -7.81 7.66 16.17
N ASP A 34 -7.79 7.82 14.85
CA ASP A 34 -8.97 7.97 13.98
C ASP A 34 -9.60 6.61 13.58
N VAL A 35 -9.06 5.50 14.08
CA VAL A 35 -9.61 4.15 13.94
C VAL A 35 -11.12 4.11 14.21
N ILE A 36 -11.89 3.76 13.18
CA ILE A 36 -13.32 3.50 13.29
C ILE A 36 -13.48 2.19 14.06
N SER A 37 -14.08 2.26 15.25
CA SER A 37 -14.11 1.11 16.18
C SER A 37 -15.46 0.86 16.84
N PHE A 38 -15.65 -0.41 17.21
CA PHE A 38 -16.71 -0.87 18.10
C PHE A 38 -16.08 -1.74 19.22
N PRO A 39 -16.42 -1.53 20.51
CA PRO A 39 -17.11 -0.35 21.03
C PRO A 39 -16.36 0.93 20.64
N GLU A 40 -17.09 2.04 20.59
CA GLU A 40 -16.54 3.34 20.19
C GLU A 40 -15.31 3.68 21.06
N ASN A 41 -14.22 4.12 20.42
CA ASN A 41 -12.92 4.42 21.05
C ASN A 41 -12.13 3.20 21.57
N ALA A 42 -12.34 2.01 20.99
CA ALA A 42 -11.47 0.88 21.28
C ALA A 42 -10.02 1.21 20.87
N LYS A 43 -9.07 1.09 21.80
CA LYS A 43 -7.66 1.37 21.53
C LYS A 43 -7.05 0.22 20.74
N MET A 44 -6.89 0.40 19.43
CA MET A 44 -6.31 -0.61 18.54
C MET A 44 -5.07 -0.08 17.80
N PRO A 45 -3.97 0.25 18.53
CA PRO A 45 -2.80 0.88 17.93
C PRO A 45 -2.11 0.01 16.88
N SER A 46 -2.33 -1.31 16.87
CA SER A 46 -1.77 -2.24 15.89
C SER A 46 -2.36 -2.08 14.48
N ILE A 47 -3.55 -1.47 14.36
CA ILE A 47 -4.20 -1.18 13.09
C ILE A 47 -4.29 0.33 12.79
N ASP A 48 -4.15 1.19 13.79
CA ASP A 48 -4.02 2.66 13.67
C ASP A 48 -2.79 3.01 12.80
N ILE A 49 -3.01 3.53 11.60
CA ILE A 49 -1.99 3.78 10.58
C ILE A 49 -1.24 5.08 10.91
N ASP A 50 0.09 5.03 10.98
CA ASP A 50 0.93 6.25 11.08
C ASP A 50 1.18 6.83 9.69
N ARG A 51 1.61 5.97 8.76
CA ARG A 51 1.92 6.39 7.38
C ARG A 51 1.95 5.21 6.43
N ILE A 52 1.80 5.49 5.15
CA ILE A 52 2.20 4.59 4.07
C ILE A 52 3.20 5.29 3.15
N THR A 53 4.26 4.57 2.78
CA THR A 53 5.28 5.07 1.85
C THR A 53 5.37 4.15 0.66
N TYR A 54 5.31 4.74 -0.54
CA TYR A 54 5.49 4.07 -1.81
C TYR A 54 6.80 4.54 -2.45
N TYR A 55 7.64 3.59 -2.82
CA TYR A 55 8.83 3.80 -3.64
C TYR A 55 8.74 2.97 -4.90
N GLN A 56 9.01 3.58 -6.05
CA GLN A 56 9.15 2.88 -7.32
C GLN A 56 10.45 3.26 -8.00
N TYR A 57 11.23 2.24 -8.38
CA TYR A 57 12.47 2.39 -9.13
C TYR A 57 12.22 2.30 -10.64
N ASP A 58 13.12 2.88 -11.43
CA ASP A 58 13.08 2.85 -12.91
C ASP A 58 12.94 1.45 -13.52
N ASP A 59 13.36 0.40 -12.81
CA ASP A 59 13.29 -0.99 -13.26
C ASP A 59 11.93 -1.66 -12.96
N GLY A 60 10.93 -0.91 -12.52
CA GLY A 60 9.61 -1.40 -12.15
C GLY A 60 9.54 -2.02 -10.76
N ARG A 61 10.65 -2.07 -10.01
CA ARG A 61 10.63 -2.54 -8.63
C ARG A 61 9.88 -1.55 -7.76
N VAL A 62 9.02 -2.07 -6.90
CA VAL A 62 8.25 -1.30 -5.92
C VAL A 62 8.61 -1.76 -4.51
N VAL A 63 8.65 -0.80 -3.59
CA VAL A 63 8.71 -1.04 -2.15
C VAL A 63 7.62 -0.22 -1.49
N ILE A 64 6.68 -0.89 -0.82
CA ILE A 64 5.62 -0.24 -0.04
C ILE A 64 5.89 -0.53 1.43
N SER A 65 5.85 0.50 2.27
CA SER A 65 5.96 0.36 3.73
C SER A 65 4.72 0.97 4.37
N LEU A 66 3.90 0.13 5.01
CA LEU A 66 2.80 0.53 5.87
C LEU A 66 3.29 0.52 7.32
N VAL A 67 3.16 1.63 8.02
CA VAL A 67 3.58 1.79 9.41
C VAL A 67 2.35 2.05 10.26
N THR A 68 2.21 1.35 11.37
CA THR A 68 1.17 1.60 12.37
C THR A 68 1.75 2.27 13.61
N TYR A 69 0.89 2.85 14.46
CA TYR A 69 1.32 3.47 15.72
C TYR A 69 1.75 2.45 16.78
N GLY A 70 1.21 1.23 16.73
CA GLY A 70 1.58 0.06 17.51
C GLY A 70 2.33 -0.99 16.71
N ASN A 71 2.64 -2.14 17.31
CA ASN A 71 3.21 -3.25 16.55
C ASN A 71 2.15 -3.87 15.64
N ILE A 72 2.57 -4.33 14.46
CA ILE A 72 1.75 -5.14 13.55
C ILE A 72 1.21 -6.36 14.32
N ASP A 73 -0.10 -6.53 14.33
CA ASP A 73 -0.78 -7.69 14.90
C ASP A 73 -1.06 -8.67 13.76
N THR A 74 -0.44 -9.84 13.76
CA THR A 74 -0.62 -10.78 12.67
C THR A 74 -2.04 -11.36 12.59
N ASN A 75 -2.90 -11.16 13.61
CA ASN A 75 -4.32 -11.47 13.54
C ASN A 75 -5.18 -10.38 12.87
N ALA A 76 -4.62 -9.20 12.61
CA ALA A 76 -5.26 -8.20 11.77
C ALA A 76 -5.10 -8.55 10.28
N LEU A 77 -5.98 -7.97 9.46
CA LEU A 77 -5.85 -7.93 8.01
C LEU A 77 -5.22 -6.61 7.61
N TYR A 78 -4.12 -6.68 6.87
CA TYR A 78 -3.49 -5.53 6.23
C TYR A 78 -3.66 -5.67 4.72
N THR A 79 -4.20 -4.64 4.08
CA THR A 79 -4.46 -4.64 2.64
C THR A 79 -3.95 -3.34 2.03
N ILE A 80 -3.24 -3.43 0.92
CA ILE A 80 -2.83 -2.29 0.12
C ILE A 80 -3.36 -2.50 -1.29
N ILE A 81 -4.23 -1.60 -1.74
CA ILE A 81 -4.79 -1.61 -3.09
C ILE A 81 -4.29 -0.38 -3.80
N PHE A 82 -3.74 -0.54 -5.00
CA PHE A 82 -3.29 0.59 -5.78
C PHE A 82 -3.46 0.31 -7.26
N ASN A 83 -3.45 1.37 -8.06
CA ASN A 83 -3.40 1.21 -9.50
C ASN A 83 -2.30 2.04 -10.11
N THR A 84 -1.83 1.50 -11.21
CA THR A 84 -0.85 2.13 -12.06
C THR A 84 -1.47 2.38 -13.43
N THR A 85 -0.87 3.28 -14.18
CA THR A 85 -1.19 3.47 -15.60
C THR A 85 0.06 3.33 -16.44
N ARG A 86 -0.10 2.77 -17.63
CA ARG A 86 0.89 2.81 -18.70
C ARG A 86 0.15 3.12 -19.98
N ASP A 87 0.51 4.21 -20.64
CA ASP A 87 -0.24 4.74 -21.78
C ASP A 87 -1.73 4.88 -21.41
N ASP A 88 -2.61 4.16 -22.11
CA ASP A 88 -4.07 4.12 -21.86
C ASP A 88 -4.51 2.92 -21.00
N GLU A 89 -3.59 2.05 -20.57
CA GLU A 89 -3.88 0.87 -19.75
C GLU A 89 -3.85 1.23 -18.27
N THR A 90 -4.84 0.74 -17.50
CA THR A 90 -4.87 0.84 -16.03
C THR A 90 -4.83 -0.57 -15.44
N LEU A 91 -3.87 -0.81 -14.54
CA LEU A 91 -3.72 -2.07 -13.84
C LEU A 91 -3.99 -1.90 -12.35
N PHE A 92 -4.72 -2.85 -11.77
CA PHE A 92 -5.05 -2.84 -10.35
C PHE A 92 -4.25 -3.89 -9.61
N TYR A 93 -3.58 -3.46 -8.55
CA TYR A 93 -2.79 -4.32 -7.69
C TYR A 93 -3.44 -4.42 -6.32
N SER A 94 -3.35 -5.62 -5.74
CA SER A 94 -3.76 -5.89 -4.38
C SER A 94 -2.62 -6.60 -3.66
N VAL A 95 -2.30 -6.14 -2.46
CA VAL A 95 -1.35 -6.75 -1.55
C VAL A 95 -2.11 -7.04 -0.26
N SER A 96 -2.05 -8.27 0.22
CA SER A 96 -2.70 -8.64 1.48
C SER A 96 -1.72 -9.36 2.39
N PHE A 97 -1.87 -9.16 3.69
CA PHE A 97 -1.17 -9.90 4.74
C PHE A 97 -2.10 -10.14 5.94
N THR A 98 -2.16 -11.38 6.40
CA THR A 98 -2.76 -11.81 7.66
C THR A 98 -2.28 -13.21 8.04
N GLU A 99 -2.08 -13.46 9.33
CA GLU A 99 -1.92 -14.81 9.88
C GLU A 99 -3.14 -15.24 10.70
N ASN A 100 -4.22 -14.45 10.70
CA ASN A 100 -5.44 -14.80 11.42
C ASN A 100 -5.98 -16.13 10.88
N PRO A 101 -6.08 -17.19 11.72
CA PRO A 101 -6.50 -18.50 11.26
C PRO A 101 -7.91 -18.48 10.67
N ASN A 102 -8.80 -17.60 11.16
CA ASN A 102 -10.16 -17.47 10.64
C ASN A 102 -10.19 -16.83 9.25
N LEU A 103 -9.19 -15.99 8.91
CA LEU A 103 -9.11 -15.33 7.61
C LEU A 103 -8.31 -16.15 6.61
N LYS A 104 -7.28 -16.86 7.07
CA LYS A 104 -6.41 -17.70 6.24
C LYS A 104 -7.18 -18.79 5.51
N GLU A 105 -8.16 -19.42 6.16
CA GLU A 105 -9.01 -20.43 5.51
C GLU A 105 -9.90 -19.83 4.41
N GLU A 106 -10.29 -18.57 4.53
CA GLU A 106 -11.17 -17.89 3.57
C GLU A 106 -10.41 -17.28 2.39
N LEU A 107 -9.23 -16.73 2.66
CA LEU A 107 -8.34 -16.14 1.66
C LEU A 107 -7.47 -17.18 0.95
N ASN A 108 -7.42 -18.41 1.48
CA ASN A 108 -6.56 -19.52 1.07
C ASN A 108 -5.05 -19.20 1.09
N GLU A 109 -4.66 -18.01 1.57
CA GLU A 109 -3.30 -17.51 1.65
C GLU A 109 -3.15 -16.57 2.85
N THR A 110 -1.95 -16.55 3.44
CA THR A 110 -1.59 -15.61 4.54
C THR A 110 -1.02 -14.30 4.03
N LYS A 111 -0.55 -14.31 2.79
CA LYS A 111 0.03 -13.16 2.12
C LYS A 111 -0.01 -13.40 0.63
N GLY A 112 -0.17 -12.34 -0.13
CA GLY A 112 -0.11 -12.42 -1.58
C GLY A 112 -0.09 -11.04 -2.21
N ILE A 113 0.35 -11.03 -3.46
CA ILE A 113 0.41 -9.85 -4.31
C ILE A 113 -0.25 -10.26 -5.62
N TRP A 114 -1.28 -9.55 -6.03
CA TRP A 114 -2.03 -9.86 -7.24
C TRP A 114 -2.17 -8.62 -8.11
N VAL A 115 -2.18 -8.84 -9.41
CA VAL A 115 -2.55 -7.83 -10.42
C VAL A 115 -3.76 -8.31 -11.20
N VAL A 116 -4.73 -7.42 -11.38
CA VAL A 116 -5.89 -7.62 -12.25
C VAL A 116 -5.53 -7.09 -13.63
N THR A 117 -5.63 -7.97 -14.61
CA THR A 117 -5.52 -7.66 -16.04
C THR A 117 -6.88 -7.89 -16.70
N ASP A 118 -7.08 -7.40 -17.92
CA ASP A 118 -8.34 -7.58 -18.66
C ASP A 118 -8.76 -9.05 -18.80
N GLU A 119 -7.79 -9.97 -18.80
CA GLU A 119 -8.02 -11.39 -19.04
C GLU A 119 -8.11 -12.21 -17.76
N THR A 120 -7.41 -11.82 -16.68
CA THR A 120 -7.25 -12.66 -15.49
C THR A 120 -6.64 -11.91 -14.29
N ILE A 121 -6.66 -12.57 -13.14
CA ILE A 121 -5.89 -12.18 -11.95
C ILE A 121 -4.60 -13.00 -11.94
N LYS A 122 -3.45 -12.31 -11.88
CA LYS A 122 -2.13 -12.95 -11.82
C LYS A 122 -1.50 -12.69 -10.46
N GLU A 123 -0.94 -13.74 -9.86
CA GLU A 123 -0.09 -13.61 -8.69
C GLU A 123 1.30 -13.06 -9.09
N ILE A 124 1.86 -12.18 -8.27
CA ILE A 124 3.20 -11.60 -8.44
C ILE A 124 4.09 -12.07 -7.30
N ASN A 125 5.26 -12.57 -7.66
CA ASN A 125 6.28 -12.90 -6.68
C ASN A 125 6.83 -11.63 -6.02
N GLY A 126 6.93 -11.68 -4.70
CA GLY A 126 7.48 -10.61 -3.89
C GLY A 126 7.97 -11.08 -2.54
N SER A 127 8.35 -10.12 -1.71
CA SER A 127 8.84 -10.33 -0.36
C SER A 127 8.03 -9.48 0.62
N PHE A 128 7.83 -10.03 1.81
CA PHE A 128 7.15 -9.40 2.94
C PHE A 128 8.12 -9.42 4.12
N ASP A 129 8.29 -8.28 4.76
CA ASP A 129 9.15 -8.09 5.93
C ASP A 129 8.37 -7.34 7.00
N ILE A 130 8.31 -7.92 8.21
CA ILE A 130 7.53 -7.41 9.34
C ILE A 130 8.48 -7.09 10.48
N MET A 131 8.61 -5.79 10.78
CA MET A 131 9.59 -5.28 11.74
C MET A 131 8.89 -4.43 12.79
N GLY A 132 8.35 -5.07 13.83
CA GLY A 132 7.61 -4.39 14.89
C GLY A 132 6.35 -3.71 14.34
N LYS A 133 6.42 -2.40 14.11
CA LYS A 133 5.31 -1.56 13.61
C LYS A 133 5.25 -1.40 12.09
N VAL A 134 6.16 -2.03 11.36
CA VAL A 134 6.30 -1.84 9.90
C VAL A 134 5.97 -3.14 9.16
N LEU A 135 5.03 -3.07 8.23
CA LEU A 135 4.84 -4.05 7.17
C LEU A 135 5.48 -3.50 5.89
N ARG A 136 6.55 -4.13 5.42
CA ARG A 136 7.22 -3.77 4.17
C ARG A 136 7.01 -4.87 3.12
N VAL A 137 6.60 -4.46 1.94
CA VAL A 137 6.38 -5.35 0.80
C VAL A 137 7.23 -4.86 -0.37
N SER A 138 7.93 -5.78 -1.04
CA SER A 138 8.71 -5.46 -2.25
C SER A 138 8.49 -6.50 -3.34
N PHE A 139 8.25 -6.02 -4.55
CA PHE A 139 7.94 -6.83 -5.74
C PHE A 139 8.26 -6.01 -6.99
N LYS A 140 8.06 -6.61 -8.15
CA LYS A 140 8.19 -5.95 -9.44
C LYS A 140 6.80 -5.80 -10.05
N LEU A 141 6.48 -4.61 -10.55
CA LEU A 141 5.26 -4.38 -11.32
C LEU A 141 5.22 -5.30 -12.55
N LEU A 142 4.02 -5.53 -13.07
CA LEU A 142 3.83 -6.35 -14.27
C LEU A 142 4.62 -5.78 -15.46
N ASN A 143 4.65 -4.46 -15.58
CA ASN A 143 5.42 -3.71 -16.56
C ASN A 143 6.25 -2.60 -15.88
N ASN A 144 7.47 -2.37 -16.35
CA ASN A 144 8.44 -1.51 -15.66
C ASN A 144 8.10 -0.01 -15.74
N ASP A 145 7.37 0.40 -16.78
CA ASP A 145 7.03 1.77 -17.14
C ASP A 145 5.67 2.24 -16.63
N GLU A 146 4.99 1.38 -15.87
CA GLU A 146 3.78 1.71 -15.14
C GLU A 146 4.02 2.84 -14.14
N LYS A 147 3.03 3.72 -13.94
CA LYS A 147 3.11 4.85 -13.02
C LYS A 147 1.98 4.80 -12.01
N LEU A 148 2.29 4.83 -10.72
CA LEU A 148 1.30 4.96 -9.65
C LEU A 148 0.37 6.17 -9.88
N ARG A 149 -0.93 5.95 -9.70
CA ARG A 149 -1.94 7.02 -9.69
C ARG A 149 -2.62 7.18 -8.34
N ASN A 150 -2.95 6.07 -7.70
CA ASN A 150 -3.64 6.07 -6.42
C ASN A 150 -3.33 4.79 -5.66
N LEU A 151 -3.24 4.93 -4.34
CA LEU A 151 -2.93 3.87 -3.40
C LEU A 151 -3.77 4.05 -2.15
N ILE A 152 -4.34 2.95 -1.66
CA ILE A 152 -5.10 2.89 -0.41
C ILE A 152 -4.46 1.80 0.45
N GLY A 153 -4.05 2.16 1.67
CA GLY A 153 -3.72 1.21 2.73
C GLY A 153 -4.90 1.06 3.66
N MET A 154 -5.26 -0.17 4.01
CA MET A 154 -6.36 -0.49 4.92
C MET A 154 -5.90 -1.50 5.95
N THR A 155 -6.36 -1.35 7.18
CA THR A 155 -6.15 -2.28 8.27
C THR A 155 -7.49 -2.65 8.90
N MET A 156 -7.61 -3.88 9.38
CA MET A 156 -8.82 -4.33 10.04
C MET A 156 -8.49 -5.36 11.11
N LEU A 157 -9.05 -5.21 12.30
CA LEU A 157 -8.94 -6.18 13.38
C LEU A 157 -10.31 -6.43 13.98
N ALA A 158 -10.60 -7.70 14.24
CA ALA A 158 -11.76 -8.12 15.02
C ALA A 158 -11.28 -9.04 16.13
N GLU A 159 -11.56 -8.66 17.38
CA GLU A 159 -11.30 -9.51 18.54
C GLU A 159 -12.54 -10.31 18.89
N TYR A 160 -12.32 -11.51 19.39
CA TYR A 160 -13.36 -12.48 19.66
C TYR A 160 -13.22 -13.11 21.05
N SER A 161 -14.34 -13.26 21.74
CA SER A 161 -14.47 -14.15 22.89
C SER A 161 -15.32 -15.36 22.47
N GLY A 162 -14.65 -16.45 22.11
CA GLY A 162 -15.29 -17.58 21.43
C GLY A 162 -15.88 -17.15 20.09
N ASN A 163 -17.16 -17.46 19.86
CA ASN A 163 -17.86 -17.10 18.62
C ASN A 163 -18.53 -15.73 18.66
N THR A 164 -18.20 -14.84 19.60
CA THR A 164 -18.81 -13.50 19.68
C THR A 164 -17.76 -12.41 19.42
N PRO A 165 -17.96 -11.50 18.45
CA PRO A 165 -17.11 -10.31 18.30
C PRO A 165 -17.22 -9.44 19.55
N THR A 166 -16.08 -9.15 20.18
CA THR A 166 -16.00 -8.27 21.36
C THR A 166 -15.53 -6.88 21.00
N SER A 167 -14.70 -6.78 19.95
CA SER A 167 -14.29 -5.50 19.40
C SER A 167 -14.03 -5.63 17.89
N PHE A 168 -14.14 -4.52 17.20
CA PHE A 168 -13.79 -4.36 15.79
C PHE A 168 -13.12 -3.00 15.62
N GLY A 169 -12.14 -2.93 14.74
CA GLY A 169 -11.56 -1.68 14.30
C GLY A 169 -11.13 -1.75 12.85
N MET A 170 -11.20 -0.61 12.18
CA MET A 170 -10.74 -0.43 10.82
C MET A 170 -10.13 0.94 10.68
N ASP A 171 -9.07 1.02 9.88
CA ASP A 171 -8.43 2.27 9.53
C ASP A 171 -7.99 2.27 8.07
N ASN A 172 -7.85 3.45 7.47
CA ASN A 172 -7.45 3.59 6.09
C ASN A 172 -6.71 4.89 5.79
N ILE A 173 -5.69 4.76 4.94
CA ILE A 173 -4.96 5.90 4.40
C ILE A 173 -4.99 5.89 2.87
N THR A 174 -5.13 7.06 2.25
CA THR A 174 -5.13 7.18 0.78
C THR A 174 -4.07 8.15 0.29
N ILE A 175 -3.37 7.76 -0.78
CA ILE A 175 -2.45 8.59 -1.55
C ILE A 175 -3.02 8.76 -2.96
N TYR A 176 -3.02 10.00 -3.44
CA TYR A 176 -3.25 10.34 -4.85
C TYR A 176 -1.97 10.94 -5.44
N VAL A 177 -1.65 10.54 -6.66
CA VAL A 177 -0.48 11.01 -7.42
C VAL A 177 -0.96 11.62 -8.73
N LYS A 178 -0.72 12.93 -8.90
CA LYS A 178 -0.98 13.61 -10.16
C LYS A 178 0.08 13.23 -11.19
N GLU A 179 -0.30 13.27 -12.47
CA GLU A 179 0.65 13.02 -13.56
C GLU A 179 1.86 13.93 -13.56
N SER A 180 1.68 15.20 -13.17
CA SER A 180 2.76 16.17 -13.06
C SER A 180 3.81 15.82 -12.02
N GLU A 181 3.50 14.98 -11.03
CA GLU A 181 4.44 14.57 -9.98
C GLU A 181 5.44 13.52 -10.49
N TRP A 182 5.18 12.91 -11.65
CA TRP A 182 6.11 12.03 -12.34
C TRP A 182 7.15 12.85 -13.11
N GLY A 183 8.17 13.36 -12.40
CA GLY A 183 9.29 14.11 -13.01
C GLY A 183 9.95 15.16 -12.12
N GLU A 184 9.37 15.50 -10.97
CA GLU A 184 9.96 16.44 -10.01
C GLU A 184 10.52 15.69 -8.79
N GLN A 185 11.85 15.58 -8.72
CA GLN A 185 12.56 15.19 -7.50
C GLN A 185 12.77 16.42 -6.63
N GLU A 186 11.79 16.80 -5.82
CA GLU A 186 12.05 17.56 -4.61
C GLU A 186 11.23 16.97 -3.46
N GLU A 187 11.90 16.81 -2.31
CA GLU A 187 11.29 16.46 -1.02
C GLU A 187 10.23 17.50 -0.65
N GLN A 188 9.02 17.37 -1.18
CA GLN A 188 7.87 18.11 -0.67
C GLN A 188 7.25 17.29 0.47
N GLU A 189 7.64 17.64 1.69
CA GLU A 189 6.74 17.51 2.84
C GLU A 189 5.49 18.33 2.53
N GLN A 190 4.44 17.70 2.00
CA GLN A 190 3.16 18.37 1.88
C GLN A 190 2.61 18.63 3.28
N GLN A 191 2.40 19.93 3.53
CA GLN A 191 1.66 20.49 4.65
C GLN A 191 0.24 19.92 4.70
N GLU A 192 -0.19 19.70 5.94
CA GLU A 192 -1.56 19.57 6.47
C GLU A 192 -2.68 19.57 5.42
N GLN A 193 -3.31 18.41 5.27
CA GLN A 193 -4.56 18.24 4.54
C GLN A 193 -5.71 18.73 5.41
N HIS A 194 -5.91 20.04 5.46
CA HIS A 194 -7.13 20.64 5.97
C HIS A 194 -7.82 21.40 4.83
N ASP A 195 -8.51 20.65 3.95
CA ASP A 195 -9.56 21.24 3.12
C ASP A 195 -10.61 20.19 2.73
N GLN A 196 -11.68 20.13 3.53
CA GLN A 196 -13.00 19.71 3.06
C GLN A 196 -13.50 20.79 2.07
N GLY A 197 -13.13 20.65 0.80
CA GLY A 197 -13.54 21.56 -0.25
C GLY A 197 -13.76 20.80 -1.55
N SER A 198 -15.02 20.76 -2.00
CA SER A 198 -15.49 20.11 -3.22
C SER A 198 -14.76 20.57 -4.49
N GLY A 199 -13.62 19.96 -4.79
CA GLY A 199 -13.01 19.94 -6.12
C GLY A 199 -13.31 18.60 -6.76
N LYS A 200 -13.89 18.59 -7.95
CA LYS A 200 -14.31 17.38 -8.69
C LYS A 200 -13.12 16.42 -8.92
N GLY A 201 -12.85 15.56 -7.95
CA GLY A 201 -12.09 14.33 -8.11
C GLY A 201 -12.90 13.35 -8.95
N PHE A 202 -12.22 12.51 -9.73
CA PHE A 202 -12.84 11.52 -10.61
C PHE A 202 -13.99 10.77 -9.91
N PRO A 203 -15.25 10.88 -10.40
CA PRO A 203 -16.38 10.26 -9.74
C PRO A 203 -16.38 8.75 -10.05
N GLY A 204 -16.19 7.91 -9.02
CA GLY A 204 -16.60 6.51 -9.10
C GLY A 204 -15.58 5.43 -8.71
N PHE A 205 -14.35 5.76 -8.34
CA PHE A 205 -13.34 4.73 -8.00
C PHE A 205 -13.32 4.31 -6.51
N GLU A 206 -13.78 5.19 -5.62
CA GLU A 206 -13.93 4.91 -4.18
C GLU A 206 -15.07 3.92 -3.88
N PHE A 207 -16.12 3.92 -4.71
CA PHE A 207 -17.31 3.08 -4.53
C PHE A 207 -17.05 1.57 -4.69
N PRO A 208 -16.34 1.07 -5.71
CA PRO A 208 -16.07 -0.37 -5.82
C PRO A 208 -15.09 -0.91 -4.76
N ILE A 209 -14.11 -0.12 -4.31
CA ILE A 209 -13.18 -0.51 -3.24
C ILE A 209 -13.87 -0.54 -1.88
N LEU A 210 -14.69 0.48 -1.59
CA LEU A 210 -15.57 0.48 -0.43
C LEU A 210 -16.58 -0.69 -0.50
N CYS A 211 -17.13 -0.99 -1.68
CA CYS A 211 -17.98 -2.17 -1.88
C CYS A 211 -17.24 -3.49 -1.64
N LEU A 212 -15.97 -3.60 -2.02
CA LEU A 212 -15.16 -4.80 -1.77
C LEU A 212 -14.87 -4.97 -0.28
N ALA A 213 -14.50 -3.88 0.40
CA ALA A 213 -14.31 -3.86 1.85
C ALA A 213 -15.62 -4.18 2.61
N LEU A 214 -16.76 -3.60 2.17
CA LEU A 214 -18.08 -3.89 2.72
C LEU A 214 -18.54 -5.32 2.42
N LEU A 215 -18.18 -5.89 1.27
CA LEU A 215 -18.44 -7.29 0.92
C LEU A 215 -17.65 -8.24 1.83
N LEU A 216 -16.38 -7.93 2.10
CA LEU A 216 -15.56 -8.67 3.06
C LEU A 216 -16.18 -8.59 4.47
N ILE A 217 -16.56 -7.40 4.95
CA ILE A 217 -17.25 -7.20 6.23
C ILE A 217 -18.57 -7.99 6.30
N ALA A 218 -19.37 -7.97 5.23
CA ALA A 218 -20.63 -8.72 5.15
C ALA A 218 -20.43 -10.24 5.12
N LEU A 219 -19.36 -10.74 4.49
CA LEU A 219 -18.97 -12.15 4.52
C LEU A 219 -18.57 -12.58 5.95
N PHE A 220 -17.83 -11.73 6.68
CA PHE A 220 -17.45 -11.98 8.09
C PHE A 220 -18.64 -12.05 9.05
N LEU A 221 -19.69 -11.26 8.82
CA LEU A 221 -20.90 -11.27 9.66
C LEU A 221 -21.84 -12.46 9.39
N LYS A 222 -21.83 -13.03 8.18
CA LYS A 222 -22.81 -14.05 7.77
C LYS A 222 -22.44 -15.47 8.20
N ARG A 223 -21.15 -15.79 8.34
CA ARG A 223 -20.69 -17.15 8.67
C ARG A 223 -20.78 -17.54 10.15
N LYS A 224 -20.94 -16.58 11.06
CA LYS A 224 -21.19 -16.85 12.50
C LYS A 224 -22.59 -17.34 12.84
N ARG A 225 -23.48 -17.47 11.85
CA ARG A 225 -24.82 -18.04 12.00
C ARG A 225 -24.95 -19.40 11.30
N PHE A 226 -24.04 -20.33 11.52
CA PHE A 226 -24.30 -21.77 11.34
C PHE A 226 -23.46 -22.59 12.31
#